data_AF-A0A8T6VK25-F1
#
_entry.id   AF-A0A8T6VK25-F1
#
_cell.length_a   1.000
_cell.length_b   1.000
_cell.length_c   1.000
_cell.angle_alpha   90.00
_cell.angle_beta   90.00
_cell.angle_gamma   90.00
#
_symmetry.space_group_name_H-M   'P 1'
#
loop_
_entity.id
_entity.type
_entity.pdbx_description
1 polymer ?
#
loop_
_entity_poly.entity_id
_entity_poly.type
_entity_poly.pdbx_seq_one_letter_code
_entity_poly.pdbx_strand_id
1 'polypeptide(L)' 'MNRPSWFPVPEFLLNIVLGELASMLTKGQRVLPGKAIERGFSFKYPTLPHALQALFHSQLTLKE' A
#
# COMPACT_ATOMS: atom_id res chain seq x y z
N MET A 1 3.47 -14.12 5.02
CA MET A 1 3.04 -13.39 3.81
C MET A 1 2.78 -14.42 2.70
N ASN A 2 1.75 -15.26 2.87
CA ASN A 2 1.51 -16.47 2.05
C ASN A 2 0.17 -16.38 1.28
N ARG A 3 -0.21 -15.17 0.85
CA ARG A 3 -1.42 -14.92 0.03
C ARG A 3 -1.01 -14.34 -1.31
N PRO A 4 -0.57 -15.20 -2.25
CA PRO A 4 -0.08 -14.74 -3.54
C PRO A 4 -1.21 -14.10 -4.39
N SER A 5 -0.91 -12.96 -5.01
CA SER A 5 -1.81 -12.21 -5.88
C SER A 5 -1.40 -12.44 -7.35
N TRP A 6 -1.82 -13.55 -7.93
CA TRP A 6 -1.37 -13.97 -9.27
C TRP A 6 -2.09 -13.27 -10.43
N PHE A 7 -3.32 -12.80 -10.22
CA PHE A 7 -4.12 -12.19 -11.28
C PHE A 7 -4.27 -10.69 -11.05
N PRO A 8 -3.79 -9.82 -11.97
CA PRO A 8 -4.03 -8.40 -11.90
C PRO A 8 -5.50 -8.10 -12.20
N VAL A 9 -6.09 -7.13 -11.49
CA VAL A 9 -7.46 -6.68 -11.76
C VAL A 9 -7.45 -5.79 -13.01
N PRO A 10 -8.23 -6.10 -14.06
CA PRO A 10 -8.36 -5.24 -15.23
C PRO A 10 -8.91 -3.85 -14.91
N GLU A 11 -8.37 -2.83 -15.57
CA GLU A 11 -8.76 -1.43 -15.36
C GLU A 11 -10.25 -1.17 -15.67
N PHE A 12 -10.81 -1.82 -16.70
CA PHE A 12 -12.24 -1.67 -17.02
C PHE A 12 -13.17 -2.12 -15.88
N LEU A 13 -12.80 -3.19 -15.16
CA LEU A 13 -13.58 -3.63 -14.00
C LEU A 13 -13.52 -2.59 -12.87
N LEU A 14 -12.35 -1.98 -12.64
CA LEU A 14 -12.22 -0.89 -11.67
C LEU A 14 -13.05 0.33 -12.10
N ASN A 15 -13.03 0.70 -13.38
CA ASN A 15 -13.83 1.81 -13.92
C ASN A 15 -15.34 1.57 -13.75
N ILE A 16 -15.83 0.32 -13.89
CA ILE A 16 -17.25 0.01 -13.64
C ILE A 16 -17.60 0.21 -12.16
N VAL A 17 -16.76 -0.28 -11.25
CA VAL A 17 -17.07 -0.27 -9.80
C VAL A 17 -16.85 1.10 -9.17
N LEU A 18 -15.83 1.84 -9.60
CA LEU A 18 -15.36 3.06 -8.95
C LEU A 18 -15.53 4.32 -9.82
N GLY A 19 -15.95 4.18 -11.08
CA GLY A 19 -16.10 5.30 -12.01
C GLY A 19 -14.79 6.06 -12.21
N GLU A 20 -14.86 7.38 -12.13
CA GLU A 20 -13.71 8.28 -12.33
C GLU A 20 -12.57 8.07 -11.32
N LEU A 21 -12.87 7.54 -10.12
CA LEU A 21 -11.88 7.25 -9.08
C LEU A 21 -10.92 6.12 -9.45
N ALA A 22 -11.34 5.21 -10.34
CA ALA A 22 -10.48 4.15 -10.83
C ALA A 22 -9.19 4.71 -11.45
N SER A 23 -9.31 5.83 -12.18
CA SER A 23 -8.15 6.48 -12.81
C SER A 23 -7.12 7.02 -11.81
N MET A 24 -7.54 7.37 -10.58
CA MET A 24 -6.63 7.79 -9.51
C MET A 24 -5.91 6.59 -8.88
N LEU A 25 -6.57 5.43 -8.82
CA LEU A 25 -6.00 4.22 -8.24
C LEU A 25 -5.09 3.47 -9.23
N THR A 26 -5.39 3.51 -10.52
CA THR A 26 -4.56 2.89 -11.55
C THR A 26 -3.32 3.72 -11.89
N LYS A 27 -3.33 5.01 -11.54
CA LYS A 27 -2.19 5.91 -11.75
C LYS A 27 -1.39 6.08 -10.46
N GLY A 28 -0.11 5.73 -10.51
CA GLY A 28 0.82 5.97 -9.40
C GLY A 28 1.63 7.24 -9.59
N GLN A 29 1.87 7.98 -8.49
CA GLN A 29 2.87 9.05 -8.45
C GLN A 29 4.11 8.58 -7.67
N ARG A 30 5.30 8.76 -8.24
CA ARG A 30 6.57 8.48 -7.57
C ARG A 30 6.97 9.68 -6.69
N VAL A 31 6.80 9.55 -5.38
CA VAL A 31 7.13 10.58 -4.39
C VAL A 31 8.36 10.18 -3.59
N LEU A 32 9.31 11.12 -3.43
CA LEU A 32 10.51 10.92 -2.61
C LEU A 32 10.41 11.72 -1.30
N PRO A 33 10.68 11.12 -0.12
CA PRO A 33 10.47 11.77 1.17
C PRO A 33 11.62 12.70 1.62
N GLY A 34 12.29 13.40 0.69
CA GLY A 34 13.48 14.21 0.99
C GLY A 34 13.24 15.26 2.08
N LYS A 35 12.21 16.10 1.91
CA LYS A 35 11.85 17.14 2.89
C LYS A 35 11.51 16.60 4.29
N ALA A 36 10.94 15.40 4.38
CA ALA A 36 10.60 14.79 5.65
C ALA A 36 11.88 14.38 6.39
N ILE A 37 12.80 13.72 5.68
CA ILE A 37 14.09 13.26 6.23
C ILE A 37 14.94 14.46 6.64
N GLU A 38 15.02 15.50 5.81
CA GLU A 38 15.75 16.75 6.10
C GLU A 38 15.26 17.44 7.38
N ARG A 39 13.96 17.32 7.69
CA ARG A 39 13.35 17.87 8.91
C ARG A 39 13.45 16.93 10.12
N GLY A 40 14.24 15.84 10.01
CA GLY A 40 14.46 14.89 11.09
C GLY A 40 13.33 13.89 11.32
N PHE A 41 12.40 13.74 10.36
CA PHE A 41 11.37 12.70 10.45
C PHE A 41 12.00 11.32 10.33
N SER A 42 11.81 10.49 11.36
CA SER A 42 12.27 9.10 11.37
C SER A 42 11.12 8.14 11.07
N PHE A 43 11.25 7.37 9.99
CA PHE A 43 10.26 6.37 9.61
C PHE A 43 10.33 5.16 10.54
N LYS A 44 9.23 4.89 11.27
CA LYS A 44 9.08 3.68 12.09
C LYS A 44 9.25 2.39 11.26
N TYR A 45 8.83 2.42 10.00
CA TYR A 45 9.02 1.35 9.02
C TYR A 45 9.64 1.93 7.75
N PRO A 46 10.99 1.92 7.61
CA PRO A 46 11.66 2.59 6.50
C PRO A 46 11.49 1.89 5.15
N THR A 47 11.04 0.63 5.15
CA THR A 47 10.82 -0.16 3.93
C THR A 47 9.44 -0.81 3.96
N LEU A 48 8.87 -0.99 2.76
CA LEU A 48 7.56 -1.61 2.58
C LEU A 48 7.47 -3.01 3.23
N PRO A 49 8.47 -3.92 3.11
CA PRO A 49 8.40 -5.23 3.75
C PRO A 49 8.24 -5.14 5.28
N HIS A 50 8.95 -4.22 5.94
CA HIS A 50 8.84 -4.04 7.39
C HIS A 50 7.46 -3.52 7.79
N ALA A 51 6.92 -2.56 7.02
CA ALA A 51 5.58 -2.03 7.24
C ALA A 51 4.50 -3.13 7.07
N LEU A 52 4.59 -3.93 6.01
CA LEU A 52 3.67 -5.04 5.75
C LEU A 52 3.77 -6.12 6.82
N GLN A 53 4.98 -6.48 7.25
CA GLN A 53 5.15 -7.44 8.34
C GLN A 53 4.47 -6.93 9.61
N ALA A 54 4.68 -5.68 10.00
CA ALA A 54 4.04 -5.13 11.20
C ALA A 54 2.50 -5.15 11.11
N LEU A 55 1.93 -4.77 9.96
CA LEU A 55 0.48 -4.75 9.73
C LEU A 55 -0.16 -6.15 9.78
N PHE A 56 0.50 -7.16 9.22
CA PHE A 56 -0.07 -8.52 9.20
C PHE A 56 0.25 -9.33 10.46
N HIS A 57 1.34 -9.04 11.18
CA HIS A 57 1.61 -9.66 12.47
C HIS A 57 0.62 -9.18 13.55
N SER A 58 0.19 -7.91 13.54
CA SER A 58 -0.77 -7.40 14.52
C SER A 58 -2.20 -7.96 14.36
N GLN A 59 -2.54 -8.53 13.21
CA GLN A 59 -3.86 -9.10 12.92
C GLN A 59 -4.06 -10.53 13.46
N LEU A 60 -3.00 -11.18 13.95
CA LEU A 60 -3.09 -12.51 14.57
C LEU A 60 -3.49 -12.47 16.06
N THR A 61 -3.50 -11.27 16.68
CA THR A 61 -3.78 -11.11 18.12
C THR A 61 -5.24 -10.76 18.43
N LEU A 62 -6.09 -10.53 17.42
CA LEU A 62 -7.51 -10.14 17.60
C LEU A 62 -8.51 -11.17 17.07
N LYS A 63 -8.10 -12.45 16.98
CA LYS A 63 -8.97 -13.54 16.51
C LYS A 63 -9.19 -14.64 17.56
N GLU A 64 -9.12 -14.27 18.83
CA GLU A 64 -9.59 -15.09 19.97
C GLU A 64 -10.81 -14.44 20.63
#